data_AF-A0A2R6IHW8-F1
#
_entry.id   AF-A0A2R6IHW8-F1
#
_cell.length_a   1.000
_cell.length_b   1.000
_cell.length_c   1.000
_cell.angle_alpha   90.00
_cell.angle_beta   90.00
_cell.angle_gamma   90.00
#
_symmetry.space_group_name_H-M   'P 1'
#
loop_
_entity.id
_entity.type
_entity.pdbx_description
1 polymer ?
#
loop_
_entity_poly.entity_id
_entity_poly.type
_entity_poly.pdbx_seq_one_letter_code
_entity_poly.pdbx_strand_id
1 'polypeptide(L)'
;MELTLKFFATFREAVGSKTVDREFADASTVGEVLAALEAEYEDLGGDLLVDGDLRPQINVLLNGREVLHMEGVDTAVSDGDTVAVFPPVAGGSGSATETRAESFRGISRRLAVHYLRNLGGEADGADEDVTAVDGDDWHAELSADTVTSAGSITLTEVTVRFEGDPAVLDDLIGRFEQKAMRAGGGRGSGTGRTGGRTTPTRGATSPTPRTRRIRRTRWIRQTGRTGTAAPPPTRSTTPRRGRPATPSTATHS
;
A
#
# COMPACT_ATOMS: atom_id res chain seq x y z
N MET A 1 -14.12 20.31 -9.31
CA MET A 1 -13.97 19.28 -8.27
C MET A 1 -12.51 19.06 -7.89
N GLU A 2 -12.22 18.86 -6.61
CA GLU A 2 -10.88 18.57 -6.08
C GLU A 2 -10.70 17.05 -5.89
N LEU A 3 -9.57 16.51 -6.35
CA LEU A 3 -9.20 15.11 -6.21
C LEU A 3 -7.86 14.97 -5.51
N THR A 4 -7.73 13.94 -4.67
CA THR A 4 -6.45 13.56 -4.07
C THR A 4 -5.82 12.43 -4.89
N LEU A 5 -4.65 12.70 -5.48
CA LEU A 5 -3.92 11.76 -6.32
C LEU A 5 -2.76 11.15 -5.53
N LYS A 6 -2.73 9.82 -5.38
CA LYS A 6 -1.70 9.08 -4.64
C LYS A 6 -0.84 8.27 -5.58
N PHE A 7 0.48 8.43 -5.46
CA PHE A 7 1.46 7.79 -6.32
C PHE A 7 2.38 6.89 -5.50
N PHE A 8 2.65 5.71 -6.03
CA PHE A 8 3.47 4.70 -5.36
C PHE A 8 4.69 4.32 -6.20
N ALA A 9 5.75 3.88 -5.52
CA ALA A 9 6.98 3.39 -6.12
C ALA A 9 7.52 4.30 -7.24
N THR A 10 7.69 3.81 -8.48
CA THR A 10 8.30 4.57 -9.57
C THR A 10 7.49 5.80 -10.00
N PHE A 11 6.15 5.75 -9.87
CA PHE A 11 5.32 6.92 -10.20
C PHE A 11 5.45 8.04 -9.19
N ARG A 12 5.73 7.72 -7.92
CA ARG A 12 6.10 8.73 -6.91
C ARG A 12 7.40 9.44 -7.29
N GLU A 13 8.37 8.70 -7.83
CA GLU A 13 9.65 9.29 -8.26
C GLU A 13 9.45 10.22 -9.46
N ALA A 14 8.63 9.81 -10.44
CA ALA A 14 8.28 10.60 -11.62
C ALA A 14 7.53 11.90 -11.27
N VAL A 15 6.58 11.86 -10.34
CA VAL A 15 5.81 13.04 -9.89
C VAL A 15 6.59 13.86 -8.85
N GLY A 16 7.56 13.25 -8.18
CA GLY A 16 8.33 13.84 -7.08
C GLY A 16 7.56 13.98 -5.75
N SER A 17 6.31 13.53 -5.70
CA SER A 17 5.43 13.61 -4.52
C SER A 17 4.60 12.33 -4.38
N LYS A 18 4.34 11.91 -3.14
CA LYS A 18 3.48 10.75 -2.86
C LYS A 18 1.99 11.05 -2.99
N THR A 19 1.61 12.32 -2.79
CA THR A 19 0.23 12.77 -2.81
C THR A 19 0.18 14.17 -3.42
N VAL A 20 -0.79 14.41 -4.29
CA VAL A 20 -1.03 15.70 -4.94
C VAL A 20 -2.53 15.95 -4.97
N ASP A 21 -2.98 17.07 -4.42
CA ASP A 21 -4.37 17.53 -4.55
C ASP A 21 -4.50 18.38 -5.82
N ARG A 22 -5.50 18.11 -6.66
CA ARG A 22 -5.70 18.78 -7.94
C ARG A 22 -7.16 19.04 -8.25
N GLU A 23 -7.40 20.15 -8.94
CA GLU A 23 -8.72 20.54 -9.43
C GLU A 23 -8.94 20.04 -10.85
N PHE A 24 -10.10 19.41 -11.07
CA PHE A 24 -10.58 18.91 -12.34
C PHE A 24 -12.01 19.42 -12.62
N ALA A 25 -12.47 19.27 -13.86
CA ALA A 25 -13.84 19.61 -14.23
C ALA A 25 -14.85 18.65 -13.56
N ASP A 26 -16.06 19.12 -13.25
CA ASP A 26 -17.05 18.37 -12.45
C ASP A 26 -17.66 17.13 -13.15
N ALA A 27 -17.30 16.87 -14.40
CA ALA A 27 -17.75 15.71 -15.17
C ALA A 27 -16.58 14.80 -15.60
N SER A 28 -15.50 14.79 -14.82
CA SER A 28 -14.29 14.05 -15.17
C SER A 28 -14.46 12.54 -15.02
N THR A 29 -13.73 11.78 -15.82
CA THR A 29 -13.53 10.33 -15.64
C THR A 29 -12.11 10.03 -15.19
N VAL A 30 -11.87 8.80 -14.70
CA VAL A 30 -10.52 8.33 -14.39
C VAL A 30 -9.59 8.46 -15.61
N GLY A 31 -10.07 8.13 -16.81
CA GLY A 31 -9.28 8.28 -18.05
C GLY A 31 -8.86 9.71 -18.32
N GLU A 32 -9.75 10.68 -18.13
CA GLU A 32 -9.44 12.11 -18.30
C GLU A 32 -8.43 12.60 -17.26
N VAL A 33 -8.55 12.16 -16.00
CA VAL A 33 -7.58 12.45 -14.93
C VAL A 33 -6.20 11.89 -15.28
N LEU A 34 -6.12 10.64 -15.74
CA LEU A 34 -4.85 10.01 -16.12
C LEU A 34 -4.22 10.66 -17.34
N ALA A 35 -5.02 11.03 -18.36
CA ALA A 35 -4.52 11.75 -19.52
C ALA A 35 -3.99 13.15 -19.17
N ALA A 36 -4.65 13.85 -18.24
CA ALA A 36 -4.16 15.12 -17.72
C ALA A 36 -2.82 14.96 -16.97
N LEU A 37 -2.65 13.87 -16.22
CA LEU A 37 -1.39 13.55 -15.54
C LEU A 37 -0.25 13.26 -16.52
N GLU A 38 -0.48 12.47 -17.56
CA GLU A 38 0.54 12.21 -18.59
C GLU A 38 0.93 13.50 -19.35
N ALA A 39 0.01 14.44 -19.50
CA ALA A 39 0.29 15.73 -20.13
C ALA A 39 1.05 16.71 -19.21
N GLU A 40 0.85 16.62 -17.89
CA GLU A 40 1.54 17.48 -16.91
C GLU A 40 2.94 16.97 -16.56
N TYR A 41 3.11 15.65 -16.41
CA TYR A 41 4.37 15.03 -16.00
C TYR A 41 4.96 14.22 -17.15
N GLU A 42 6.01 14.76 -17.79
CA GLU A 42 6.69 14.11 -18.92
C GLU A 42 7.18 12.69 -18.60
N ASP A 43 7.65 12.47 -17.36
CA ASP A 43 8.13 11.18 -16.88
C ASP A 43 7.01 10.12 -16.69
N LEU A 44 5.73 10.50 -16.81
CA LEU A 44 4.57 9.58 -16.81
C LEU A 44 4.03 9.30 -18.22
N GLY A 45 4.48 10.02 -19.25
CA GLY A 45 3.87 9.98 -20.58
C GLY A 45 3.93 8.59 -21.23
N GLY A 46 2.76 7.99 -21.48
CA GLY A 46 2.62 6.67 -22.12
C GLY A 46 2.82 5.49 -21.18
N ASP A 47 3.02 5.75 -19.88
CA ASP A 47 3.13 4.71 -18.85
C ASP A 47 1.77 4.41 -18.18
N LEU A 48 0.79 5.32 -18.27
CA LEU A 48 -0.53 5.16 -17.67
C LEU A 48 -1.57 4.65 -18.68
N LEU A 49 -1.59 5.25 -19.88
CA LEU A 49 -2.58 4.96 -20.91
C LEU A 49 -1.94 4.39 -22.18
N VAL A 50 -2.66 3.50 -22.87
CA VAL A 50 -2.31 2.98 -24.20
C VAL A 50 -3.56 2.94 -25.06
N ASP A 51 -3.52 3.59 -26.22
CA ASP A 51 -4.64 3.66 -27.17
C ASP A 51 -5.97 4.16 -26.55
N GLY A 52 -5.90 4.96 -25.48
CA GLY A 52 -7.06 5.49 -24.75
C GLY A 52 -7.56 4.61 -23.59
N ASP A 53 -6.97 3.44 -23.39
CA ASP A 53 -7.29 2.51 -22.32
C ASP A 53 -6.19 2.44 -21.26
N LEU A 54 -6.50 1.86 -20.09
CA LEU A 54 -5.52 1.58 -19.05
C LEU A 54 -4.45 0.62 -19.55
N ARG A 55 -3.20 0.92 -19.24
CA ARG A 55 -2.10 0.00 -19.55
C ARG A 55 -2.31 -1.33 -18.80
N PRO A 56 -2.23 -2.51 -19.45
CA PRO A 56 -2.67 -3.78 -18.85
C PRO A 56 -1.95 -4.23 -17.57
N GLN A 57 -0.85 -3.57 -17.19
CA GLN A 57 -0.02 -3.96 -16.08
C GLN A 57 -0.10 -3.00 -14.91
N ILE A 58 -0.65 -1.79 -15.09
CA ILE A 58 -0.81 -0.83 -13.98
C ILE A 58 -2.09 -1.12 -13.22
N ASN A 59 -2.11 -0.77 -11.94
CA ASN A 59 -3.33 -0.78 -11.15
C ASN A 59 -3.70 0.64 -10.78
N VAL A 60 -4.96 1.00 -11.02
CA VAL A 60 -5.53 2.28 -10.65
C VAL A 60 -6.72 2.01 -9.74
N LEU A 61 -6.72 2.65 -8.58
CA LEU A 61 -7.74 2.50 -7.56
C LEU A 61 -8.46 3.82 -7.37
N LEU A 62 -9.79 3.80 -7.41
CA LEU A 62 -10.65 4.90 -7.02
C LEU A 62 -11.25 4.60 -5.65
N ASN A 63 -10.92 5.42 -4.65
CA ASN A 63 -11.35 5.24 -3.25
C ASN A 63 -11.06 3.84 -2.69
N GLY A 64 -9.90 3.27 -3.05
CA GLY A 64 -9.52 1.92 -2.66
C GLY A 64 -10.35 0.82 -3.32
N ARG A 65 -10.81 1.05 -4.55
CA ARG A 65 -11.36 0.01 -5.42
C ARG A 65 -10.71 0.11 -6.80
N GLU A 66 -10.20 -1.01 -7.28
CA GLU A 66 -9.60 -1.12 -8.61
C GLU A 66 -10.60 -0.80 -9.74
N VAL A 67 -10.28 0.20 -10.56
CA VAL A 67 -11.18 0.72 -11.61
C VAL A 67 -11.37 -0.28 -12.75
N LEU A 68 -10.44 -1.22 -12.95
CA LEU A 68 -10.56 -2.31 -13.93
C LEU A 68 -11.76 -3.23 -13.63
N HIS A 69 -12.13 -3.34 -12.35
CA HIS A 69 -13.31 -4.08 -11.91
C HIS A 69 -14.57 -3.20 -11.82
N MET A 70 -14.48 -1.94 -12.27
CA MET A 70 -15.55 -0.96 -12.38
C MET A 70 -15.86 -0.70 -13.86
N GLU A 71 -15.73 0.55 -14.32
CA GLU A 71 -15.95 0.96 -15.72
C GLU A 71 -14.61 1.32 -16.41
N GLY A 72 -13.48 0.93 -15.83
CA GLY A 72 -12.15 1.21 -16.37
C GLY A 72 -11.89 2.71 -16.46
N VAL A 73 -11.41 3.18 -17.63
CA VAL A 73 -11.17 4.60 -17.91
C VAL A 73 -12.45 5.45 -17.87
N ASP A 74 -13.61 4.86 -18.12
CA ASP A 74 -14.90 5.56 -18.12
C ASP A 74 -15.48 5.73 -16.71
N THR A 75 -14.82 5.20 -15.69
CA THR A 75 -15.26 5.33 -14.30
C THR A 75 -15.34 6.82 -13.93
N ALA A 76 -16.54 7.28 -13.56
CA ALA A 76 -16.75 8.66 -13.13
C ALA A 76 -16.06 8.94 -11.79
N VAL A 77 -15.51 10.14 -11.65
CA VAL A 77 -14.92 10.64 -10.41
C VAL A 77 -15.77 11.75 -9.82
N SER A 78 -15.80 11.86 -8.50
CA SER A 78 -16.52 12.88 -7.73
C SER A 78 -15.58 13.75 -6.90
N ASP A 79 -16.07 14.93 -6.51
CA ASP A 79 -15.34 15.83 -5.62
C ASP A 79 -14.96 15.13 -4.30
N GLY A 80 -13.69 15.28 -3.91
CA GLY A 80 -13.10 14.63 -2.74
C GLY A 80 -12.65 13.18 -2.95
N ASP A 81 -12.79 12.62 -4.16
CA ASP A 81 -12.32 11.26 -4.43
C ASP A 81 -10.79 11.15 -4.40
N THR A 82 -10.33 9.97 -3.99
CA THR A 82 -8.92 9.60 -4.02
C THR A 82 -8.64 8.66 -5.18
N VAL A 83 -7.69 9.02 -6.05
CA VAL A 83 -7.18 8.15 -7.12
C VAL A 83 -5.75 7.71 -6.77
N ALA A 84 -5.54 6.41 -6.59
CA ALA A 84 -4.23 5.82 -6.33
C ALA A 84 -3.70 5.08 -7.57
N VAL A 85 -2.44 5.31 -7.92
CA VAL A 85 -1.81 4.76 -9.13
C VAL A 85 -0.57 3.94 -8.75
N PHE A 86 -0.58 2.66 -9.13
CA PHE A 86 0.50 1.70 -8.86
C PHE A 86 1.18 1.27 -10.16
N PRO A 87 2.52 1.23 -10.18
CA PRO A 87 3.26 0.75 -11.34
C PRO A 87 3.18 -0.78 -11.50
N PRO A 88 3.62 -1.30 -12.67
CA PRO A 88 3.44 -2.69 -13.06
C PRO A 88 3.88 -3.78 -12.10
N VAL A 89 3.04 -4.83 -11.96
CA VAL A 89 3.30 -6.00 -11.11
C VAL A 89 4.09 -7.14 -11.80
N ALA A 90 5.25 -6.89 -12.41
CA ALA A 90 6.09 -8.01 -12.92
C ALA A 90 7.58 -7.66 -13.10
N GLY A 91 8.42 -8.52 -12.53
CA GLY A 91 9.86 -8.35 -12.32
C GLY A 91 10.72 -7.98 -13.53
N GLY A 92 11.51 -6.91 -13.35
CA GLY A 92 12.64 -6.57 -14.20
C GLY A 92 13.04 -5.10 -14.14
N SER A 93 13.85 -4.73 -13.13
CA SER A 93 14.67 -3.49 -13.08
C SER A 93 13.98 -2.13 -12.89
N GLY A 94 12.68 -2.08 -12.59
CA GLY A 94 11.98 -0.96 -11.97
C GLY A 94 10.94 -1.53 -11.02
N SER A 95 10.74 -0.95 -9.84
CA SER A 95 9.97 -1.54 -8.73
C SER A 95 8.63 -2.14 -9.19
N ALA A 96 8.51 -3.46 -9.08
CA ALA A 96 7.29 -4.17 -9.41
C ALA A 96 6.44 -4.29 -8.16
N THR A 97 5.23 -3.75 -8.21
CA THR A 97 4.24 -3.89 -7.14
C THR A 97 3.81 -5.38 -7.04
N GLU A 98 3.41 -5.88 -5.88
CA GLU A 98 2.80 -7.20 -5.71
C GLU A 98 1.45 -7.03 -4.99
N THR A 99 0.46 -7.82 -5.38
CA THR A 99 -0.83 -7.89 -4.68
C THR A 99 -0.94 -9.20 -3.88
N ARG A 100 -1.32 -9.13 -2.60
CA ARG A 100 -1.57 -10.29 -1.73
C ARG A 100 -2.84 -10.10 -0.91
N ALA A 101 -3.68 -11.13 -0.85
CA ALA A 101 -4.89 -11.11 -0.03
C ALA A 101 -4.76 -12.10 1.13
N GLU A 102 -5.01 -11.61 2.35
CA GLU A 102 -5.03 -12.44 3.56
C GLU A 102 -6.37 -12.27 4.30
N SER A 103 -6.96 -13.38 4.70
CA SER A 103 -8.24 -13.39 5.44
C SER A 103 -8.02 -13.72 6.91
N PHE A 104 -8.73 -13.02 7.78
CA PHE A 104 -8.62 -13.10 9.23
C PHE A 104 -10.01 -13.29 9.85
N ARG A 105 -10.16 -14.32 10.66
CA ARG A 105 -11.40 -14.59 11.41
C ARG A 105 -11.24 -14.17 12.85
N GLY A 106 -12.30 -13.66 13.46
CA GLY A 106 -12.32 -13.29 14.88
C GLY A 106 -11.74 -11.90 15.18
N ILE A 107 -11.46 -11.09 14.16
CA ILE A 107 -11.18 -9.66 14.30
C ILE A 107 -12.23 -8.85 13.52
N SER A 108 -12.44 -7.59 13.91
CA SER A 108 -13.31 -6.67 13.17
C SER A 108 -12.52 -5.83 12.17
N ARG A 109 -13.18 -5.32 11.12
CA ARG A 109 -12.56 -4.37 10.15
C ARG A 109 -11.95 -3.17 10.87
N ARG A 110 -12.69 -2.59 11.83
CA ARG A 110 -12.22 -1.47 12.66
C ARG A 110 -10.88 -1.76 13.34
N LEU A 111 -10.71 -2.97 13.88
CA LEU A 111 -9.47 -3.36 14.53
C LEU A 111 -8.33 -3.59 13.52
N ALA A 112 -8.64 -4.13 12.33
CA ALA A 112 -7.68 -4.25 11.24
C ALA A 112 -7.18 -2.87 10.78
N VAL A 113 -8.08 -1.90 10.57
CA VAL A 113 -7.72 -0.50 10.26
C VAL A 113 -6.81 0.09 11.34
N HIS A 114 -7.18 -0.07 12.62
CA HIS A 114 -6.36 0.39 13.73
C HIS A 114 -4.93 -0.22 13.72
N TYR A 115 -4.79 -1.49 13.34
CA TYR A 115 -3.48 -2.11 13.23
C TYR A 115 -2.66 -1.61 12.06
N LEU A 116 -3.28 -1.39 10.91
CA LEU A 116 -2.63 -0.82 9.72
C LEU A 116 -2.16 0.60 9.99
N ARG A 117 -2.97 1.44 10.66
CA ARG A 117 -2.55 2.78 11.10
C ARG A 117 -1.33 2.74 12.03
N ASN A 118 -1.32 1.81 12.99
CA ASN A 118 -0.15 1.60 13.87
C ASN A 118 1.08 1.04 13.15
N LEU A 119 0.94 0.57 11.90
CA LEU A 119 2.05 0.11 11.05
C LEU A 119 2.50 1.19 10.06
N GLY A 120 2.03 2.44 10.23
CA GLY A 120 2.40 3.57 9.39
C GLY A 120 1.41 3.84 8.26
N GLY A 121 0.23 3.23 8.30
CA GLY A 121 -0.85 3.53 7.36
C GLY A 121 -1.59 4.82 7.71
N GLU A 122 -2.02 5.54 6.69
CA GLU A 122 -2.85 6.73 6.74
C GLU A 122 -4.19 6.44 6.05
N ALA A 123 -5.28 6.97 6.60
CA ALA A 123 -6.60 6.86 5.98
C ALA A 123 -7.47 7.98 6.51
N ASP A 124 -8.33 8.53 5.66
CA ASP A 124 -9.25 9.59 6.07
C ASP A 124 -10.48 9.02 6.80
N GLY A 125 -10.96 9.74 7.82
CA GLY A 125 -12.18 9.39 8.55
C GLY A 125 -12.01 8.42 9.73
N ALA A 126 -13.14 7.99 10.29
CA ALA A 126 -13.20 7.12 11.46
C ALA A 126 -12.90 5.66 11.09
N ASP A 127 -12.25 4.91 12.01
CA ASP A 127 -11.83 3.51 11.77
C ASP A 127 -12.97 2.58 11.27
N GLU A 128 -14.23 2.91 11.59
CA GLU A 128 -15.40 2.13 11.21
C GLU A 128 -15.77 2.24 9.72
N ASP A 129 -15.55 3.41 9.14
CA ASP A 129 -15.92 3.74 7.76
C ASP A 129 -14.77 3.49 6.77
N VAL A 130 -13.54 3.43 7.29
CA VAL A 130 -12.33 3.19 6.49
C VAL A 130 -12.38 1.79 5.84
N THR A 131 -12.31 1.78 4.51
CA THR A 131 -12.20 0.58 3.67
C THR A 131 -10.83 0.43 3.02
N ALA A 132 -9.96 1.42 3.11
CA ALA A 132 -8.63 1.37 2.53
C ALA A 132 -7.62 2.18 3.38
N VAL A 133 -6.37 1.71 3.43
CA VAL A 133 -5.30 2.36 4.19
C VAL A 133 -4.03 2.44 3.33
N ASP A 134 -3.45 3.63 3.24
CA ASP A 134 -2.26 3.93 2.44
C ASP A 134 -1.02 4.04 3.33
N GLY A 135 0.03 3.28 3.02
CA GLY A 135 1.37 3.43 3.58
C GLY A 135 2.34 4.07 2.60
N ASP A 136 3.62 4.18 2.99
CA ASP A 136 4.63 4.84 2.15
C ASP A 136 4.90 4.10 0.82
N ASP A 137 4.86 2.77 0.83
CA ASP A 137 5.13 1.90 -0.34
C ASP A 137 4.15 0.71 -0.40
N TRP A 138 3.00 0.85 0.24
CA TRP A 138 1.96 -0.15 0.27
C TRP A 138 0.58 0.48 0.41
N HIS A 139 -0.44 -0.27 0.03
CA HIS A 139 -1.85 0.03 0.16
C HIS A 139 -2.56 -1.23 0.65
N ALA A 140 -3.63 -1.07 1.42
CA ALA A 140 -4.43 -2.18 1.88
C ALA A 140 -5.92 -1.85 1.78
N GLU A 141 -6.64 -2.60 0.95
CA GLU A 141 -8.10 -2.59 0.91
C GLU A 141 -8.65 -3.61 1.92
N LEU A 142 -9.75 -3.26 2.60
CA LEU A 142 -10.38 -4.09 3.63
C LEU A 142 -11.85 -4.34 3.30
N SER A 143 -12.22 -5.61 3.27
CA SER A 143 -13.63 -6.05 3.28
C SER A 143 -13.92 -6.88 4.53
N ALA A 144 -15.20 -6.94 4.92
CA ALA A 144 -15.62 -7.79 6.02
C ALA A 144 -16.95 -8.47 5.70
N ASP A 145 -16.97 -9.79 5.88
CA ASP A 145 -18.10 -10.65 5.59
C ASP A 145 -18.45 -11.48 6.83
N THR A 146 -19.71 -11.89 6.93
CA THR A 146 -20.13 -12.84 7.98
C THR A 146 -20.10 -14.24 7.40
N VAL A 147 -19.32 -15.13 8.00
CA VAL A 147 -19.14 -16.50 7.52
C VAL A 147 -19.55 -17.50 8.59
N THR A 148 -20.33 -18.52 8.19
CA THR A 148 -20.66 -19.65 9.05
C THR A 148 -19.44 -20.57 9.17
N SER A 149 -18.99 -20.81 10.40
CA SER A 149 -17.98 -21.82 10.70
C SER A 149 -18.66 -23.15 11.07
N ALA A 150 -17.87 -24.21 11.30
CA ALA A 150 -18.38 -25.53 11.64
C ALA A 150 -19.46 -25.47 12.74
N GLY A 151 -20.67 -25.95 12.42
CA GLY A 151 -21.87 -25.85 13.27
C GLY A 151 -22.76 -24.66 12.91
N SER A 152 -23.30 -23.96 13.93
CA SER A 152 -24.19 -22.80 13.79
C SER A 152 -23.54 -21.46 14.21
N ILE A 153 -22.21 -21.44 14.38
CA ILE A 153 -21.49 -20.25 14.84
C ILE A 153 -21.12 -19.39 13.62
N THR A 154 -21.56 -18.14 13.62
CA THR A 154 -21.14 -17.13 12.65
C THR A 154 -19.97 -16.33 13.19
N LEU A 155 -18.98 -16.10 12.35
CA LEU A 155 -17.81 -15.28 12.66
C LEU A 155 -17.64 -14.24 11.55
N THR A 156 -17.21 -13.06 11.95
CA THR A 156 -16.71 -12.08 10.98
C THR A 156 -15.38 -12.59 10.40
N GLU A 157 -15.30 -12.58 9.08
CA GLU A 157 -14.08 -12.75 8.31
C GLU A 157 -13.73 -11.40 7.68
N VAL A 158 -12.55 -10.88 8.00
CA VAL A 158 -11.99 -9.67 7.39
C VAL A 158 -10.97 -10.10 6.35
N THR A 159 -11.13 -9.65 5.11
CA THR A 159 -10.11 -9.86 4.07
C THR A 159 -9.37 -8.55 3.87
N VAL A 160 -8.04 -8.63 3.89
CA VAL A 160 -7.15 -7.50 3.62
C VAL A 160 -6.37 -7.80 2.35
N ARG A 161 -6.61 -7.00 1.31
CA ARG A 161 -5.87 -7.04 0.03
C ARG A 161 -4.77 -6.00 0.10
N PHE A 162 -3.54 -6.45 0.27
CA PHE A 162 -2.34 -5.63 0.24
C PHE A 162 -1.81 -5.48 -1.17
N GLU A 163 -1.32 -4.30 -1.49
CA GLU A 163 -0.66 -3.99 -2.74
C GLU A 163 0.55 -3.10 -2.46
N GLY A 164 1.74 -3.39 -3.01
CA GLY A 164 2.93 -2.59 -2.71
C GLY A 164 4.23 -3.26 -3.08
N ASP A 165 5.34 -2.70 -2.62
CA ASP A 165 6.66 -3.32 -2.77
C ASP A 165 6.71 -4.70 -2.07
N PRO A 166 7.14 -5.77 -2.74
CA PRO A 166 7.14 -7.13 -2.19
C PRO A 166 7.90 -7.27 -0.86
N ALA A 167 9.04 -6.58 -0.71
CA ALA A 167 9.86 -6.66 0.50
C ALA A 167 9.20 -5.89 1.66
N VAL A 168 8.49 -4.80 1.34
CA VAL A 168 7.67 -4.07 2.33
C VAL A 168 6.47 -4.92 2.76
N LEU A 169 5.79 -5.58 1.81
CA LEU A 169 4.63 -6.42 2.10
C LEU A 169 4.98 -7.63 2.97
N ASP A 170 6.12 -8.29 2.73
CA ASP A 170 6.58 -9.43 3.54
C ASP A 170 6.65 -9.10 5.05
N ASP A 171 7.26 -7.96 5.38
CA ASP A 171 7.41 -7.52 6.77
C ASP A 171 6.09 -6.95 7.34
N LEU A 172 5.35 -6.16 6.55
CA LEU A 172 4.06 -5.60 6.94
C LEU A 172 3.04 -6.69 7.30
N ILE A 173 2.83 -7.65 6.40
CA ILE A 173 1.86 -8.73 6.58
C ILE A 173 2.23 -9.56 7.81
N GLY A 174 3.53 -9.90 7.98
CA GLY A 174 4.00 -10.64 9.15
C GLY A 174 3.72 -9.92 10.48
N ARG A 175 3.92 -8.60 10.54
CA ARG A 175 3.62 -7.80 11.75
C ARG A 175 2.12 -7.66 11.98
N PHE A 176 1.33 -7.48 10.93
CA PHE A 176 -0.13 -7.41 10.99
C PHE A 176 -0.71 -8.71 11.56
N GLU A 177 -0.31 -9.85 11.00
CA GLU A 177 -0.74 -11.17 11.46
C GLU A 177 -0.39 -11.43 12.92
N GLN A 178 0.82 -11.06 13.33
CA GLN A 178 1.24 -11.21 14.72
C GLN A 178 0.33 -10.43 15.68
N LYS A 179 -0.12 -9.23 15.31
CA LYS A 179 -1.10 -8.45 16.09
C LYS A 179 -2.48 -9.09 16.05
N ALA A 180 -2.96 -9.48 14.86
CA ALA A 180 -4.26 -10.12 14.67
C ALA A 180 -4.43 -11.40 15.50
N MET A 181 -3.39 -12.25 15.54
CA MET A 181 -3.40 -13.49 16.33
C MET A 181 -3.43 -13.24 17.84
N ARG A 182 -2.74 -12.21 18.33
CA ARG A 182 -2.75 -11.86 19.77
C ARG A 182 -4.12 -11.36 20.24
N ALA A 183 -4.91 -10.78 19.35
CA ALA A 183 -6.27 -10.33 19.65
C ALA A 183 -7.31 -11.46 19.67
N GLY A 184 -6.89 -12.71 19.45
CA GLY A 184 -7.78 -13.88 19.39
C GLY A 184 -8.22 -14.26 17.97
N GLY A 185 -7.68 -13.61 16.94
CA GLY A 185 -7.96 -13.94 15.54
C GLY A 185 -7.15 -15.13 15.02
N GLY A 186 -7.68 -15.82 14.02
CA GLY A 186 -6.98 -16.89 13.27
C GLY A 186 -7.02 -16.61 11.77
N ARG A 187 -6.05 -17.13 11.00
CA ARG A 187 -6.14 -17.04 9.53
C ARG A 187 -7.35 -17.81 9.01
N GLY A 188 -8.09 -17.19 8.10
CA GLY A 188 -9.06 -17.88 7.25
C GLY A 188 -8.33 -18.78 6.25
N SER A 189 -8.94 -19.90 5.87
CA SER A 189 -8.35 -20.90 4.97
C SER A 189 -8.36 -20.48 3.49
N GLY A 190 -8.06 -19.22 3.19
CA GLY A 190 -8.10 -18.64 1.85
C GLY A 190 -6.70 -18.37 1.28
N THR A 191 -5.85 -19.38 1.14
CA THR A 191 -4.55 -19.21 0.45
C THR A 191 -4.76 -19.10 -1.06
N GLY A 192 -5.10 -17.91 -1.54
CA GLY A 192 -5.15 -17.54 -2.95
C GLY A 192 -3.82 -16.94 -3.40
N ARG A 193 -2.73 -17.71 -3.40
CA ARG A 193 -1.52 -17.29 -4.12
C ARG A 193 -1.76 -17.53 -5.61
N THR A 194 -2.22 -16.51 -6.34
CA THR A 194 -2.29 -16.48 -7.83
C THR A 194 -0.89 -16.40 -8.43
N GLY A 195 -0.04 -17.37 -8.10
CA GLY A 195 1.21 -17.61 -8.79
C GLY A 195 0.94 -18.54 -9.97
N GLY A 196 0.85 -17.98 -11.17
CA GLY A 196 0.78 -18.73 -12.42
C GLY A 196 1.92 -19.74 -12.53
N ARG A 197 1.60 -21.02 -12.28
CA ARG A 197 2.52 -22.14 -12.48
C ARG A 197 2.16 -22.82 -13.79
N THR A 198 2.68 -22.29 -14.89
CA THR A 198 2.76 -23.04 -16.13
C THR A 198 3.62 -24.27 -15.87
N THR A 199 2.98 -25.44 -15.97
CA THR A 199 3.65 -26.74 -15.90
C THR A 199 4.07 -27.08 -17.33
N PRO A 200 5.36 -27.11 -17.69
CA PRO A 200 5.74 -27.75 -18.93
C PRO A 200 5.77 -29.27 -18.69
N THR A 201 4.76 -29.95 -19.22
CA THR A 201 4.80 -31.39 -19.47
C THR A 201 5.95 -31.66 -20.44
N ARG A 202 7.09 -32.10 -19.92
CA ARG A 202 8.21 -32.58 -20.75
C ARG A 202 8.67 -33.92 -20.23
N GLY A 203 8.21 -34.97 -20.91
CA GLY A 203 8.83 -36.28 -20.83
C GLY A 203 10.26 -36.18 -21.34
N ALA A 204 11.22 -36.47 -20.47
CA ALA A 204 12.58 -36.78 -20.85
C ALA A 204 13.19 -37.66 -19.76
N THR A 205 13.42 -38.90 -20.16
CA THR A 205 14.31 -39.91 -19.59
C THR A 205 15.45 -39.36 -18.77
N SER A 206 15.62 -39.94 -17.57
CA SER A 206 16.80 -39.83 -16.72
C SER A 206 18.09 -40.09 -17.51
N PRO A 207 19.15 -39.35 -17.17
CA PRO A 207 20.36 -40.04 -16.78
C PRO A 207 20.94 -39.48 -15.47
N THR A 208 21.28 -40.41 -14.58
CA THR A 208 22.06 -40.17 -13.37
C THR A 208 23.41 -39.54 -13.70
N PRO A 209 23.91 -38.62 -12.87
CA PRO A 209 25.36 -38.55 -12.65
C PRO A 209 25.73 -38.51 -11.16
N ARG A 210 26.41 -39.59 -10.78
CA ARG A 210 27.66 -39.63 -10.01
C ARG A 210 27.93 -38.47 -9.04
N THR A 211 27.93 -38.85 -7.76
CA THR A 211 28.62 -38.22 -6.66
C THR A 211 30.03 -37.76 -7.03
N ARG A 212 30.28 -36.45 -6.96
CA ARG A 212 31.64 -35.89 -6.85
C ARG A 212 31.70 -34.97 -5.64
N ARG A 213 32.36 -35.46 -4.59
CA ARG A 213 33.11 -34.63 -3.64
C ARG A 213 33.98 -33.65 -4.44
N ILE A 214 34.13 -32.41 -3.95
CA ILE A 214 35.43 -31.76 -3.73
C ILE A 214 35.24 -30.35 -3.12
N ARG A 215 35.89 -30.20 -1.95
CA ARG A 215 36.63 -29.07 -1.37
C ARG A 215 35.96 -27.70 -1.20
N ARG A 216 35.78 -27.41 0.10
CA ARG A 216 35.83 -26.08 0.72
C ARG A 216 37.09 -25.32 0.29
N THR A 217 36.90 -24.08 -0.17
CA THR A 217 37.98 -23.10 -0.23
C THR A 217 37.55 -21.85 0.54
N ARG A 218 38.42 -21.52 1.47
CA ARG A 218 38.45 -20.40 2.41
C ARG A 218 38.81 -19.11 1.65
N TRP A 219 38.09 -18.02 1.90
CA TRP A 219 38.53 -16.63 1.71
C TRP A 219 38.02 -15.84 2.93
N ILE A 220 38.87 -15.60 3.93
CA ILE A 220 39.78 -14.46 4.12
C ILE A 220 39.01 -13.17 4.44
N ARG A 221 39.14 -12.81 5.73
CA ARG A 221 38.93 -11.48 6.32
C ARG A 221 39.63 -10.41 5.49
N GLN A 222 38.97 -9.27 5.31
CA GLN A 222 39.67 -8.00 5.26
C GLN A 222 38.96 -6.99 6.15
N THR A 223 39.67 -6.60 7.20
CA THR A 223 39.38 -5.50 8.11
C THR A 223 39.80 -4.20 7.45
N GLY A 224 38.91 -3.22 7.36
CA GLY A 224 39.20 -1.84 7.02
C GLY A 224 38.28 -0.94 7.82
N ARG A 225 38.84 -0.24 8.80
CA ARG A 225 38.17 0.60 9.80
C ARG A 225 38.67 2.03 9.61
N THR A 226 37.79 2.97 9.30
CA THR A 226 37.84 4.44 9.55
C THR A 226 36.46 4.95 9.11
N GLY A 227 35.55 5.52 9.90
CA GLY A 227 35.69 6.40 11.06
C GLY A 227 35.26 7.80 10.63
N THR A 228 34.07 8.27 11.06
CA THR A 228 33.61 9.67 11.25
C THR A 228 32.11 9.60 11.58
N ALA A 229 31.74 9.51 12.85
CA ALA A 229 31.47 10.61 13.80
C ALA A 229 30.07 11.23 13.59
N ALA A 230 29.21 10.94 14.57
CA ALA A 230 27.84 11.40 14.70
C ALA A 230 27.74 12.92 14.98
N PRO A 231 26.67 13.59 14.54
CA PRO A 231 26.37 14.96 14.96
C PRO A 231 25.77 15.00 16.38
N PRO A 232 26.08 16.03 17.20
CA PRO A 232 25.49 16.22 18.52
C PRO A 232 24.05 16.78 18.45
N PRO A 233 23.22 16.58 19.49
CA PRO A 233 21.85 17.07 19.54
C PRO A 233 21.78 18.60 19.76
N THR A 234 20.84 19.23 19.06
CA THR A 234 20.47 20.64 19.18
C THR A 234 19.89 20.95 20.56
N ARG A 235 20.45 21.96 21.23
CA ARG A 235 19.91 22.50 22.48
C ARG A 235 18.66 23.35 22.19
N SER A 236 17.55 22.94 22.79
CA SER A 236 16.32 23.72 22.93
C SER A 236 16.56 24.90 23.86
N THR A 237 16.37 26.13 23.36
CA THR A 237 16.26 27.33 24.18
C THR A 237 14.79 27.73 24.26
N THR A 238 14.20 27.51 25.43
CA THR A 238 12.89 28.01 25.85
C THR A 238 13.01 29.46 26.33
N PRO A 239 12.20 30.41 25.83
CA PRO A 239 11.88 31.62 26.57
C PRO A 239 10.55 31.46 27.32
N ARG A 240 10.69 31.22 28.63
CA ARG A 240 10.03 31.91 29.74
C ARG A 240 8.60 32.49 29.52
N ARG A 241 7.66 31.83 30.20
CA ARG A 241 6.36 32.30 30.73
C ARG A 241 6.19 33.82 30.80
N GLY A 242 5.28 34.36 29.98
CA GLY A 242 4.55 35.61 30.24
C GLY A 242 3.27 35.31 31.00
N ARG A 243 3.06 35.99 32.13
CA ARG A 243 1.85 35.93 32.97
C ARG A 243 0.63 36.48 32.20
N PRO A 244 -0.58 35.98 32.46
CA PRO A 244 -1.80 36.58 31.94
C PRO A 244 -2.08 37.94 32.62
N ALA A 245 -2.38 38.95 31.81
CA ALA A 245 -2.96 40.20 32.26
C ALA A 245 -4.46 40.02 32.51
N THR A 246 -4.89 40.48 33.67
CA THR A 246 -6.28 40.60 34.14
C THR A 246 -7.09 41.58 33.27
N PRO A 247 -8.35 41.30 32.94
CA PRO A 247 -9.30 42.36 32.61
C PRO A 247 -9.90 42.93 33.91
N SER A 248 -9.69 44.23 34.13
CA SER A 248 -10.37 45.01 35.16
C SER A 248 -11.68 45.57 34.60
N THR A 249 -12.78 45.25 35.30
CA THR A 249 -14.00 46.04 35.54
C THR A 249 -14.39 47.19 34.61
N ALA A 250 -15.62 47.13 34.08
CA ALA A 250 -16.56 48.27 34.12
C ALA A 250 -18.03 47.83 33.96
N THR A 251 -18.80 48.12 34.99
CA THR A 251 -20.25 48.17 35.14
C THR A 251 -20.88 49.28 34.27
N HIS A 252 -22.10 49.05 33.75
CA HIS A 252 -23.32 49.89 33.79
C HIS A 252 -24.41 49.11 33.02
N SER A 253 -25.50 48.70 33.69
CA SER A 253 -26.78 49.43 33.82
C SER A 253 -27.57 49.47 32.54
#